data_AF-A0A0S7YEB0-F1
#
_entry.id   AF-A0A0S7YEB0-F1
#
_cell.length_a   1.000
_cell.length_b   1.000
_cell.length_c   1.000
_cell.angle_alpha   90.00
_cell.angle_beta   90.00
_cell.angle_gamma   90.00
#
_symmetry.space_group_name_H-M   'P 1'
#
loop_
_entity.id
_entity.type
_entity.pdbx_description
1 polymer ?
#
loop_
_entity_poly.entity_id
_entity_poly.type
_entity_poly.pdbx_seq_one_letter_code
_entity_poly.pdbx_strand_id
1 'polypeptide(L)'
;DAVADACRQFRKPFQLMIGVLRDVYPAGVEGGRDLVAKPGSLIQYAGLFRRYPDVDFTVSVLSLAWAHELATFAWIFPNVKPSGHWWYLNIPVHIEHELRARLMAVPKVKLIGYYSDMYKVEFGLPKFNMYRRVLARVLARDFVETGLMGEPQAVETAALLLRDNPKRIFGV
;
A
#
# COMPACT_ATOMS: atom_id res chain seq x y z
N ASP A 1 11.29 18.37 -0.69
CA ASP A 1 12.33 18.14 0.33
C ASP A 1 11.89 18.59 1.73
N ALA A 2 11.40 19.82 1.94
CA ALA A 2 10.96 20.30 3.27
C ALA A 2 10.06 19.34 4.10
N VAL A 3 9.09 18.65 3.47
CA VAL A 3 8.26 17.66 4.17
C VAL A 3 9.07 16.42 4.59
N ALA A 4 9.98 15.95 3.74
CA ALA A 4 10.86 14.82 4.05
C ALA A 4 11.85 15.17 5.17
N ASP A 5 12.37 16.41 5.19
CA ASP A 5 13.19 16.91 6.30
C ASP A 5 12.43 16.92 7.62
N ALA A 6 11.17 17.38 7.62
CA ALA A 6 10.31 17.33 8.79
C ALA A 6 10.04 15.87 9.23
N CYS A 7 9.70 14.98 8.30
CA CYS A 7 9.52 13.55 8.57
C CYS A 7 10.77 12.93 9.22
N ARG A 8 11.97 13.26 8.72
CA ARG A 8 13.25 12.85 9.31
C ARG A 8 13.41 13.40 10.72
N GLN A 9 13.24 14.70 10.92
CA GLN A 9 13.38 15.38 12.21
C GLN A 9 12.45 14.77 13.28
N PHE A 10 11.18 14.54 12.93
CA PHE A 10 10.17 14.04 13.86
C PHE A 10 10.08 12.51 13.90
N ARG A 11 10.94 11.80 13.15
CA ARG A 11 10.94 10.34 13.01
C ARG A 11 9.56 9.79 12.65
N LYS A 12 8.94 10.40 11.64
CA LYS A 12 7.64 10.00 11.09
C LYS A 12 7.80 9.48 9.67
N PRO A 13 7.05 8.43 9.30
CA PRO A 13 7.01 8.00 7.91
C PRO A 13 6.39 9.10 7.04
N PHE A 14 6.79 9.13 5.76
CA PHE A 14 6.22 10.03 4.77
C PHE A 14 5.29 9.24 3.83
N GLN A 15 3.98 9.46 3.97
CA GLN A 15 3.00 8.86 3.07
C GLN A 15 2.88 9.63 1.75
N LEU A 16 3.05 8.91 0.63
CA LEU A 16 2.86 9.43 -0.73
C LEU A 16 1.64 8.76 -1.36
N MET A 17 0.67 9.60 -1.76
CA MET A 17 -0.59 9.17 -2.38
C MET A 17 -0.60 9.66 -3.83
N ILE A 18 -0.26 8.78 -4.77
CA ILE A 18 0.13 9.15 -6.14
C ILE A 18 -0.94 8.74 -7.15
N GLY A 19 -1.29 9.66 -8.06
CA GLY A 19 -2.01 9.30 -9.29
C GLY A 19 -3.41 9.86 -9.45
N VAL A 20 -3.74 10.99 -8.83
CA VAL A 20 -5.05 11.65 -8.94
C VAL A 20 -4.98 12.84 -9.90
N LEU A 21 -5.95 12.95 -10.80
CA LEU A 21 -6.34 14.22 -11.43
C LEU A 21 -7.51 14.78 -10.63
N ARG A 22 -7.33 15.98 -10.07
CA ARG A 22 -8.35 16.62 -9.23
C ARG A 22 -9.28 17.50 -10.06
N ASP A 23 -10.52 17.59 -9.61
CA ASP A 23 -11.55 18.50 -10.15
C ASP A 23 -11.81 18.35 -11.66
N VAL A 24 -11.74 17.11 -12.16
CA VAL A 24 -12.03 16.78 -13.56
C VAL A 24 -13.51 16.97 -13.89
N TYR A 25 -14.38 16.80 -12.89
CA TYR A 25 -15.81 17.07 -13.02
C TYR A 25 -16.27 18.12 -12.00
N PRO A 26 -16.12 19.42 -12.29
CA PRO A 26 -16.42 20.50 -11.32
C PRO A 26 -17.86 20.52 -10.81
N ALA A 27 -18.81 20.05 -11.64
CA ALA A 27 -20.23 19.94 -11.28
C ALA A 27 -20.52 18.76 -10.33
N GLY A 28 -19.53 17.92 -10.01
CA GLY A 28 -19.70 16.76 -9.15
C GLY A 28 -19.92 17.10 -7.68
N VAL A 29 -20.33 16.09 -6.92
CA VAL A 29 -20.43 16.18 -5.45
C VAL A 29 -19.05 16.19 -4.81
N GLU A 30 -18.98 16.62 -3.55
CA GLU A 30 -17.75 16.53 -2.76
C GLU A 30 -17.23 15.09 -2.71
N GLY A 31 -15.94 14.90 -3.04
CA GLY A 31 -15.31 13.58 -3.16
C GLY A 31 -15.63 12.81 -4.45
N GLY A 32 -16.42 13.38 -5.37
CA GLY A 32 -16.86 12.76 -6.62
C GLY A 32 -16.42 13.49 -7.89
N ARG A 33 -15.34 14.28 -7.82
CA ARG A 33 -14.86 15.12 -8.95
C ARG A 33 -13.53 14.66 -9.55
N ASP A 34 -12.85 13.76 -8.86
CA ASP A 34 -11.47 13.38 -9.14
C ASP A 34 -11.45 12.08 -9.96
N LEU A 35 -10.42 11.92 -10.80
CA LEU A 35 -10.21 10.71 -11.60
C LEU A 35 -8.78 10.21 -11.50
N VAL A 36 -8.56 8.99 -12.00
CA VAL A 36 -7.22 8.40 -12.11
C VAL A 36 -6.44 9.15 -13.18
N ALA A 37 -5.27 9.65 -12.82
CA ALA A 37 -4.33 10.25 -13.76
C ALA A 37 -3.77 9.20 -14.72
N LYS A 38 -3.46 9.61 -15.95
CA LYS A 38 -2.69 8.76 -16.87
C LYS A 38 -1.40 8.31 -16.16
N PRO A 39 -1.10 7.00 -16.10
CA PRO A 39 0.11 6.53 -15.45
C PRO A 39 1.37 7.10 -16.12
N GLY A 40 2.17 7.84 -15.35
CA GLY A 40 3.58 8.15 -15.63
C GLY A 40 4.49 7.09 -15.02
N SER A 41 5.76 7.40 -14.73
CA SER A 41 6.65 6.49 -13.98
C SER A 41 6.96 7.01 -12.57
N LEU A 42 7.08 6.10 -11.61
CA LEU A 42 7.54 6.38 -10.24
C LEU A 42 9.02 6.80 -10.18
N ILE A 43 9.76 6.71 -11.29
CA ILE A 43 11.16 7.14 -11.38
C ILE A 43 11.40 8.58 -10.93
N GLN A 44 10.40 9.46 -11.09
CA GLN A 44 10.47 10.84 -10.64
C GLN A 44 10.69 10.97 -9.11
N TYR A 45 10.31 9.95 -8.34
CA TYR A 45 10.49 9.90 -6.89
C TYR A 45 11.82 9.24 -6.46
N ALA A 46 12.57 8.62 -7.38
CA ALA A 46 13.81 7.91 -7.05
C ALA A 46 14.87 8.81 -6.40
N GLY A 47 14.94 10.08 -6.83
CA GLY A 47 15.82 11.08 -6.23
C GLY A 47 15.45 11.37 -4.77
N LEU A 48 14.15 11.44 -4.46
CA LEU A 48 13.66 11.63 -3.09
C LEU A 48 14.01 10.43 -2.22
N PHE A 49 13.71 9.21 -2.66
CA PHE A 49 14.00 7.99 -1.89
C PHE A 49 15.50 7.83 -1.60
N ARG A 50 16.36 8.23 -2.54
CA ARG A 50 17.82 8.19 -2.38
C ARG A 50 18.36 9.25 -1.41
N ARG A 51 17.80 10.46 -1.43
CA ARG A 51 18.22 11.55 -0.53
C ARG A 51 17.80 11.31 0.94
N TYR A 52 16.77 10.50 1.16
CA TYR A 52 16.20 10.23 2.48
C TYR A 52 16.15 8.73 2.81
N PRO A 53 17.30 8.02 2.85
CA PRO A 53 17.33 6.57 3.07
C PRO A 53 16.84 6.15 4.46
N ASP A 54 16.80 7.08 5.41
CA ASP A 54 16.39 6.92 6.80
C ASP A 54 14.91 7.28 7.06
N VAL A 55 14.20 7.80 6.05
CA VAL A 55 12.75 8.08 6.13
C VAL A 55 11.98 6.94 5.46
N ASP A 56 11.11 6.27 6.20
CA ASP A 56 10.19 5.28 5.62
C ASP A 56 9.12 5.98 4.76
N PHE A 57 9.14 5.73 3.46
CA PHE A 57 8.14 6.19 2.50
C PHE A 57 7.03 5.16 2.36
N THR A 58 5.84 5.47 2.86
CA THR A 58 4.65 4.62 2.68
C THR A 58 3.93 5.06 1.41
N VAL A 59 3.98 4.23 0.37
CA VAL A 59 3.55 4.65 -0.98
C VAL A 59 2.27 3.92 -1.37
N SER A 60 1.30 4.69 -1.83
CA SER A 60 0.03 4.23 -2.34
C SER A 60 -0.20 4.85 -3.72
N VAL A 61 -0.64 4.04 -4.66
CA VAL A 61 -0.79 4.44 -6.07
C VAL A 61 -2.21 4.16 -6.53
N LEU A 62 -2.64 4.87 -7.58
CA LEU A 62 -4.02 4.81 -8.07
C LEU A 62 -4.20 4.08 -9.41
N SER A 63 -3.16 3.41 -9.93
CA SER A 63 -3.24 2.59 -11.14
C SER A 63 -2.51 1.26 -11.00
N LEU A 64 -2.96 0.25 -11.75
CA LEU A 64 -2.31 -1.07 -11.79
C LEU A 64 -0.90 -1.04 -12.39
N ALA A 65 -0.64 -0.13 -13.34
CA ALA A 65 0.69 0.06 -13.89
C ALA A 65 1.68 0.56 -12.82
N TRP A 66 1.27 1.55 -12.03
CA TRP A 66 2.08 2.03 -10.91
C TRP A 66 2.20 1.03 -9.78
N ALA A 67 1.21 0.17 -9.57
CA ALA A 67 1.29 -0.90 -8.59
C ALA A 67 2.44 -1.87 -8.91
N HIS A 68 2.60 -2.23 -10.18
CA HIS A 68 3.74 -3.02 -10.63
C HIS A 68 5.07 -2.27 -10.41
N GLU A 69 5.17 -1.00 -10.81
CA GLU A 69 6.36 -0.19 -10.52
C GLU A 69 6.64 -0.09 -9.01
N LEU A 70 5.61 0.08 -8.18
CA LEU A 70 5.78 0.17 -6.73
C LEU A 70 6.39 -1.11 -6.15
N ALA A 71 6.00 -2.29 -6.65
CA ALA A 71 6.62 -3.55 -6.24
C ALA A 71 8.12 -3.60 -6.58
N THR A 72 8.52 -3.14 -7.77
CA THR A 72 9.95 -3.11 -8.16
C THR A 72 10.75 -2.09 -7.34
N PHE A 73 10.17 -0.93 -7.06
CA PHE A 73 10.78 0.06 -6.17
C PHE A 73 10.90 -0.49 -4.74
N ALA A 74 9.89 -1.15 -4.21
CA ALA A 74 9.94 -1.74 -2.87
C ALA A 74 10.92 -2.91 -2.76
N TRP A 75 11.18 -3.63 -3.85
CA TRP A 75 12.27 -4.62 -3.89
C TRP A 75 13.63 -3.93 -3.72
N ILE A 76 13.90 -2.89 -4.51
CA ILE A 76 15.21 -2.23 -4.59
C ILE A 76 15.46 -1.27 -3.42
N PHE A 77 14.53 -0.37 -3.12
CA PHE A 77 14.70 0.68 -2.12
C PHE A 77 14.33 0.15 -0.72
N PRO A 78 15.25 0.18 0.26
CA PRO A 78 14.97 -0.27 1.63
C PRO A 78 13.83 0.50 2.30
N ASN A 79 13.73 1.78 1.99
CA ASN A 79 12.83 2.76 2.61
C ASN A 79 11.49 2.92 1.88
N VAL A 80 11.23 2.21 0.78
CA VAL A 80 9.92 2.23 0.10
C VAL A 80 9.05 1.10 0.62
N LYS A 81 7.88 1.44 1.16
CA LYS A 81 6.90 0.52 1.78
C LYS A 81 5.58 0.59 1.01
N PRO A 82 5.20 -0.46 0.25
CA PRO A 82 3.88 -0.51 -0.37
C PRO A 82 2.78 -0.47 0.70
N SER A 83 1.91 0.53 0.60
CA SER A 83 0.89 0.82 1.61
C SER A 83 -0.51 0.64 1.06
N GLY A 84 -1.18 -0.41 1.55
CA GLY A 84 -2.58 -0.68 1.24
C GLY A 84 -2.89 -0.75 -0.26
N HIS A 85 -4.18 -0.60 -0.58
CA HIS A 85 -4.68 -0.40 -1.94
C HIS A 85 -5.63 0.78 -1.86
N TRP A 86 -5.39 1.81 -2.66
CA TRP A 86 -5.98 3.11 -2.43
C TRP A 86 -7.15 3.40 -3.37
N TRP A 87 -8.19 4.01 -2.81
CA TRP A 87 -9.33 4.59 -3.52
C TRP A 87 -9.91 3.63 -4.56
N TYR A 88 -9.77 3.91 -5.86
CA TYR A 88 -10.33 3.05 -6.92
C TYR A 88 -9.68 1.66 -7.02
N LEU A 89 -8.47 1.48 -6.48
CA LEU A 89 -7.84 0.16 -6.35
C LEU A 89 -8.27 -0.58 -5.08
N ASN A 90 -9.01 0.06 -4.17
CA ASN A 90 -9.48 -0.54 -2.92
C ASN A 90 -10.72 -1.41 -3.11
N ILE A 91 -10.67 -2.32 -4.09
CA ILE A 91 -11.72 -3.29 -4.38
C ILE A 91 -11.12 -4.70 -4.50
N PRO A 92 -11.90 -5.77 -4.19
CA PRO A 92 -11.34 -7.11 -4.06
C PRO A 92 -10.54 -7.60 -5.27
N VAL A 93 -11.00 -7.32 -6.48
CA VAL A 93 -10.33 -7.79 -7.71
C VAL A 93 -8.92 -7.21 -7.87
N HIS A 94 -8.72 -5.93 -7.54
CA HIS A 94 -7.41 -5.28 -7.64
C HIS A 94 -6.54 -5.63 -6.43
N ILE A 95 -7.12 -5.66 -5.23
CA ILE A 95 -6.42 -6.09 -4.01
C ILE A 95 -5.87 -7.51 -4.18
N GLU A 96 -6.68 -8.44 -4.68
CA GLU A 96 -6.26 -9.84 -4.84
C GLU A 96 -5.11 -9.96 -5.84
N HIS A 97 -5.18 -9.25 -6.96
CA HIS A 97 -4.13 -9.24 -7.98
C HIS A 97 -2.81 -8.64 -7.45
N GLU A 98 -2.86 -7.48 -6.82
CA GLU A 98 -1.66 -6.83 -6.28
C GLU A 98 -1.06 -7.57 -5.10
N LEU A 99 -1.89 -8.13 -4.20
CA LEU A 99 -1.41 -8.88 -3.05
C LEU A 99 -0.55 -10.07 -3.47
N ARG A 100 -0.96 -10.80 -4.51
CA ARG A 100 -0.16 -11.89 -5.09
C ARG A 100 1.21 -11.40 -5.51
N ALA A 101 1.24 -10.34 -6.32
CA ALA A 101 2.50 -9.76 -6.81
C ALA A 101 3.39 -9.28 -5.66
N ARG A 102 2.84 -8.54 -4.69
CA ARG A 102 3.59 -8.00 -3.54
C ARG A 102 4.14 -9.09 -2.63
N LEU A 103 3.33 -10.11 -2.29
CA LEU A 103 3.76 -11.20 -1.40
C LEU A 103 4.84 -12.08 -2.04
N MET A 104 4.84 -12.24 -3.37
CA MET A 104 5.87 -13.00 -4.08
C MET A 104 7.13 -12.18 -4.34
N ALA A 105 7.01 -10.87 -4.60
CA ALA A 105 8.12 -10.06 -5.07
C ALA A 105 8.78 -9.18 -3.99
N VAL A 106 8.10 -8.84 -2.89
CA VAL A 106 8.59 -7.84 -1.92
C VAL A 106 8.81 -8.49 -0.55
N PRO A 107 9.90 -8.17 0.19
CA PRO A 107 10.08 -8.66 1.54
C PRO A 107 8.87 -8.30 2.42
N LYS A 108 8.24 -9.32 3.02
CA LYS A 108 6.98 -9.17 3.80
C LYS A 108 7.04 -8.10 4.89
N VAL A 109 8.23 -7.84 5.45
CA VAL A 109 8.48 -6.78 6.45
C VAL A 109 8.32 -5.35 5.91
N LYS A 110 8.25 -5.16 4.60
CA LYS A 110 8.00 -3.85 3.98
C LYS A 110 6.53 -3.61 3.67
N LEU A 111 5.68 -4.65 3.73
CA LEU A 111 4.29 -4.58 3.30
C LEU A 111 3.38 -4.08 4.42
N ILE A 112 2.66 -3.01 4.14
CA ILE A 112 1.56 -2.53 4.98
C ILE A 112 0.26 -3.03 4.35
N GLY A 113 -0.47 -3.86 5.09
CA GLY A 113 -1.59 -4.59 4.55
C GLY A 113 -2.76 -3.68 4.16
N TYR A 114 -3.25 -2.86 5.09
CA TYR A 114 -4.47 -2.10 4.86
C TYR A 114 -4.60 -0.84 5.72
N TYR A 115 -5.19 0.19 5.12
CA TYR A 115 -5.80 1.33 5.79
C TYR A 115 -7.10 1.65 5.05
N SER A 116 -8.10 2.18 5.76
CA SER A 116 -9.45 2.29 5.19
C SER A 116 -9.66 3.50 4.29
N ASP A 117 -8.91 4.57 4.52
CA ASP A 117 -9.11 5.90 3.92
C ASP A 117 -10.59 6.30 3.94
N MET A 118 -11.22 6.11 5.10
CA MET A 118 -12.65 6.29 5.27
C MET A 118 -12.95 7.62 5.94
N TYR A 119 -14.00 8.27 5.44
CA TYR A 119 -14.59 9.47 6.04
C TYR A 119 -15.82 9.15 6.91
N LYS A 120 -16.27 7.88 6.92
CA LYS A 120 -17.41 7.38 7.68
C LYS A 120 -17.00 6.16 8.50
N VAL A 121 -17.32 6.17 9.80
CA VAL A 121 -16.90 5.13 10.74
C VAL A 121 -17.53 3.78 10.42
N GLU A 122 -18.75 3.78 9.88
CA GLU A 122 -19.53 2.61 9.48
C GLU A 122 -18.83 1.82 8.37
N PHE A 123 -17.94 2.47 7.61
CA PHE A 123 -17.17 1.81 6.56
C PHE A 123 -15.98 1.02 7.11
N GLY A 124 -15.58 1.25 8.36
CA GLY A 124 -14.38 0.64 8.94
C GLY A 124 -14.46 -0.87 8.96
N LEU A 125 -15.37 -1.41 9.77
CA LEU A 125 -15.54 -2.84 9.93
C LEU A 125 -15.70 -3.58 8.57
N PRO A 126 -16.61 -3.19 7.65
CA PRO A 126 -16.75 -3.89 6.38
C PRO A 126 -15.49 -3.82 5.51
N LYS A 127 -14.78 -2.68 5.45
CA LYS A 127 -13.53 -2.55 4.68
C LYS A 127 -12.41 -3.43 5.23
N PHE A 128 -12.19 -3.41 6.54
CA PHE A 128 -11.20 -4.29 7.18
C PHE A 128 -11.58 -5.77 7.02
N ASN A 129 -12.86 -6.13 7.11
CA ASN A 129 -13.33 -7.50 6.89
C ASN A 129 -13.10 -7.95 5.44
N MET A 130 -13.37 -7.07 4.48
CA MET A 130 -13.09 -7.32 3.06
C MET A 130 -11.61 -7.64 2.86
N TYR A 131 -10.71 -6.78 3.32
CA TYR A 131 -9.28 -6.99 3.15
C TYR A 131 -8.80 -8.29 3.82
N ARG A 132 -9.22 -8.57 5.06
CA ARG A 132 -8.87 -9.82 5.76
C ARG A 132 -9.30 -11.07 4.99
N ARG A 133 -10.49 -11.05 4.38
CA ARG A 133 -10.98 -12.16 3.54
C ARG A 133 -10.15 -12.33 2.27
N VAL A 134 -9.79 -11.23 1.59
CA VAL A 134 -8.95 -11.30 0.39
C VAL A 134 -7.54 -11.80 0.74
N LEU A 135 -6.93 -11.28 1.80
CA LEU A 135 -5.61 -11.72 2.26
C LEU A 135 -5.60 -13.20 2.64
N ALA A 136 -6.59 -13.66 3.42
CA ALA A 136 -6.71 -15.07 3.79
C ALA A 136 -6.84 -15.97 2.56
N ARG A 137 -7.63 -15.56 1.55
CA ARG A 137 -7.79 -16.31 0.30
C ARG A 137 -6.48 -16.43 -0.48
N VAL A 138 -5.74 -15.33 -0.63
CA VAL A 138 -4.45 -15.31 -1.34
C VAL A 138 -3.44 -16.20 -0.62
N LEU A 139 -3.32 -16.06 0.71
CA LEU A 139 -2.39 -16.89 1.50
C LEU A 139 -2.75 -18.38 1.43
N ALA A 140 -4.03 -18.73 1.56
CA ALA A 140 -4.47 -20.12 1.48
C ALA A 140 -4.19 -20.72 0.10
N ARG A 141 -4.68 -20.08 -0.97
CA ARG A 141 -4.60 -20.64 -2.34
C ARG A 141 -3.21 -20.64 -2.91
N ASP A 142 -2.51 -19.51 -2.80
CA ASP A 142 -1.29 -19.30 -3.57
C ASP A 142 -0.04 -19.74 -2.80
N PHE A 143 -0.13 -19.89 -1.48
CA PHE A 143 1.02 -20.24 -0.64
C PHE A 143 0.83 -21.52 0.19
N VAL A 144 -0.33 -21.75 0.81
CA VAL A 144 -0.55 -22.96 1.62
C VAL A 144 -0.85 -24.17 0.75
N GLU A 145 -1.86 -24.08 -0.13
CA GLU A 145 -2.26 -25.18 -1.02
C GLU A 145 -1.14 -25.58 -1.99
N THR A 146 -0.28 -24.63 -2.37
CA THR A 146 0.90 -24.88 -3.23
C THR A 146 2.11 -25.44 -2.47
N GLY A 147 2.05 -25.50 -1.13
CA GLY A 147 3.14 -25.98 -0.28
C GLY A 147 4.30 -24.99 -0.10
N LEU A 148 4.16 -23.73 -0.52
CA LEU A 148 5.19 -22.69 -0.32
C LEU A 148 5.32 -22.25 1.15
N MET A 149 4.26 -22.34 1.94
CA MET A 149 4.29 -22.09 3.39
C MET A 149 3.26 -22.95 4.13
N GLY A 150 3.51 -23.25 5.40
CA GLY A 150 2.51 -23.90 6.25
C GLY A 150 1.44 -22.92 6.76
N GLU A 151 0.29 -23.44 7.21
CA GLU A 151 -0.78 -22.63 7.80
C GLU A 151 -0.31 -21.68 8.93
N PRO A 152 0.55 -22.11 9.89
CA PRO A 152 1.03 -21.20 10.93
C PRO A 152 1.81 -20.00 10.36
N GLN A 153 2.64 -20.24 9.34
CA GLN A 153 3.41 -19.18 8.67
C GLN A 153 2.52 -18.22 7.88
N ALA A 154 1.43 -18.71 7.29
CA ALA A 154 0.43 -17.86 6.65
C ALA A 154 -0.25 -16.94 7.66
N VAL A 155 -0.64 -17.45 8.83
CA VAL A 155 -1.23 -16.64 9.91
C VAL A 155 -0.24 -15.59 10.42
N GLU A 156 1.02 -15.95 10.63
CA GLU A 156 2.09 -15.02 11.00
C GLU A 156 2.28 -13.93 9.94
N THR A 157 2.30 -14.31 8.65
CA THR A 157 2.41 -13.36 7.54
C THR A 157 1.22 -12.40 7.53
N ALA A 158 0.00 -12.89 7.78
CA ALA A 158 -1.16 -12.02 7.89
C ALA A 158 -1.04 -11.04 9.07
N ALA A 159 -0.58 -11.50 10.24
CA ALA A 159 -0.35 -10.65 11.41
C ALA A 159 0.71 -9.56 11.14
N LEU A 160 1.79 -9.92 10.46
CA LEU A 160 2.82 -8.97 10.03
C LEU A 160 2.22 -7.83 9.19
N LEU A 161 1.46 -8.16 8.14
CA LEU A 161 0.89 -7.16 7.23
C LEU A 161 -0.21 -6.31 7.90
N LEU A 162 -1.07 -6.94 8.70
CA LEU A 162 -2.25 -6.28 9.30
C LEU A 162 -1.92 -5.44 10.53
N ARG A 163 -0.84 -5.78 11.26
CA ARG A 163 -0.60 -5.22 12.58
C ARG A 163 0.86 -4.86 12.81
N ASP A 164 1.77 -5.82 12.71
CA ASP A 164 3.11 -5.63 13.28
C ASP A 164 3.98 -4.70 12.42
N ASN A 165 3.87 -4.78 11.09
CA ASN A 165 4.52 -3.83 10.19
C ASN A 165 3.96 -2.40 10.35
N PRO A 166 2.63 -2.16 10.29
CA PRO A 166 2.07 -0.85 10.60
C PRO A 166 2.56 -0.29 11.94
N LYS A 167 2.49 -1.08 13.03
CA LYS A 167 2.96 -0.66 14.36
C LYS A 167 4.42 -0.23 14.35
N ARG A 168 5.30 -1.05 13.77
CA ARG A 168 6.73 -0.76 13.68
C ARG A 168 7.04 0.46 12.82
N ILE A 169 6.39 0.60 11.66
CA ILE A 169 6.67 1.68 10.69
C ILE A 169 6.13 3.03 11.19
N PHE A 170 4.95 3.03 11.84
CA PHE A 170 4.32 4.26 12.34
C PHE A 170 4.67 4.59 13.81
N GLY A 171 5.28 3.65 14.54
CA GLY A 171 5.68 3.82 15.94
C GLY A 171 4.50 3.87 16.90
N VAL A 172 3.54 2.94 16.76
CA VAL A 172 2.30 2.84 17.57
C VAL A 172 2.07 1.45 18.18
#